data_AF-A0A941JI75-F1
#
_entry.id   AF-A0A941JI75-F1
#
_cell.length_a   1.000
_cell.length_b   1.000
_cell.length_c   1.000
_cell.angle_alpha   90.00
_cell.angle_beta   90.00
_cell.angle_gamma   90.00
#
_symmetry.space_group_name_H-M   'P 1'
#
loop_
_entity.id
_entity.type
_entity.pdbx_description
1 polymer ?
#
loop_
_entity_poly.entity_id
_entity_poly.type
_entity_poly.pdbx_seq_one_letter_code
_entity_poly.pdbx_strand_id
1 'polypeptide(L)'
;MHRRFWNNFAYFRYYFFILLFVSIVLNRFILENQDNYFVLYILCTIFLGIGFYSSPIWVIFLLTFLVVTCRFFFLPEPSASFSTFIIYLFTYLLITFISVAFMSRVQRVLEDNLALTKVLSNALDSRDSYTMHHSKNVAKYAMKIAEKMNLPHYLCEVIHIGGLLHDIGKIGIPEHILTKPGKLTEQEYKLIKTHTTKGFEIIKHVRHYKNSGILDIVLYHHERFDGKGYPKGLKGEEIPLVARIVAVADSFDAMSSKRVYRKELQLETILEEIKDNKGKQFDPLVVDAFLSLFVEDFHKEKEGL
;
A
#
# COMPACT_ATOMS: atom_id res chain seq x y z
N MET A 1 -11.79 -1.52 8.64
CA MET A 1 -12.37 -0.16 8.65
C MET A 1 -11.43 0.90 9.26
N HIS A 2 -10.69 0.62 10.34
CA HIS A 2 -9.83 1.61 11.03
C HIS A 2 -8.57 2.13 10.29
N ARG A 3 -8.03 1.41 9.29
CA ARG A 3 -6.80 1.82 8.58
C ARG A 3 -7.03 2.85 7.46
N ARG A 4 -8.28 3.11 7.07
CA ARG A 4 -8.63 4.00 5.93
C ARG A 4 -8.49 5.49 6.25
N PHE A 5 -8.58 5.85 7.53
CA PHE A 5 -8.58 7.24 7.99
C PHE A 5 -7.15 7.84 8.04
N TRP A 6 -6.20 7.07 8.56
CA TRP A 6 -4.84 7.56 8.84
C TRP A 6 -3.93 7.65 7.62
N ASN A 7 -4.19 6.87 6.56
CA ASN A 7 -3.36 6.85 5.35
C ASN A 7 -3.75 7.92 4.31
N ASN A 8 -4.85 8.65 4.50
CA ASN A 8 -5.29 9.64 3.52
C ASN A 8 -5.42 11.02 4.18
N PHE A 9 -4.32 11.78 4.11
CA PHE A 9 -4.18 13.12 4.71
C PHE A 9 -5.22 14.13 4.19
N ALA A 10 -5.80 13.88 3.02
CA ALA A 10 -6.90 14.70 2.52
C ALA A 10 -8.09 14.71 3.48
N TYR A 11 -8.38 13.58 4.16
CA TYR A 11 -9.41 13.55 5.19
C TYR A 11 -9.11 14.52 6.32
N PHE A 12 -7.88 14.56 6.83
CA PHE A 12 -7.50 15.51 7.88
C PHE A 12 -7.65 16.96 7.44
N ARG A 13 -7.38 17.26 6.16
CA ARG A 13 -7.66 18.60 5.59
C ARG A 13 -9.16 18.91 5.58
N TYR A 14 -10.00 17.99 5.12
CA TYR A 14 -11.46 18.19 5.14
C TYR A 14 -12.00 18.33 6.56
N TYR A 15 -11.58 17.46 7.48
CA TYR A 15 -11.97 17.52 8.88
C TYR A 15 -11.48 18.80 9.56
N PHE A 16 -10.31 19.32 9.21
CA PHE A 16 -9.86 20.62 9.70
C PHE A 16 -10.88 21.73 9.36
N PHE A 17 -11.29 21.84 8.09
CA PHE A 17 -12.27 22.86 7.70
C PHE A 17 -13.64 22.65 8.33
N ILE A 18 -14.10 21.41 8.41
CA ILE A 18 -15.38 21.06 9.06
C ILE A 18 -15.32 21.41 10.55
N LEU A 19 -14.26 21.01 11.26
CA LEU A 19 -14.09 21.29 12.68
C LEU A 19 -13.99 22.78 12.94
N LEU A 20 -13.28 23.54 12.10
CA LEU A 20 -13.17 24.99 12.26
C LEU A 20 -14.55 25.66 12.10
N PHE A 21 -15.32 25.26 11.08
CA PHE A 21 -16.67 25.77 10.86
C PHE A 21 -17.60 25.44 12.04
N VAL A 22 -17.62 24.17 12.46
CA VAL A 22 -18.41 23.71 13.61
C VAL A 22 -18.02 24.45 14.88
N SER A 23 -16.72 24.68 15.10
CA SER A 23 -16.21 25.41 16.27
C SER A 23 -16.72 26.85 16.30
N ILE A 24 -16.79 27.53 15.15
CA ILE A 24 -17.31 28.90 15.06
C ILE A 24 -18.83 28.91 15.27
N VAL A 25 -19.57 27.99 14.65
CA VAL A 25 -21.04 27.94 14.73
C VAL A 25 -21.53 27.57 16.12
N LEU A 26 -20.99 26.50 16.72
CA LEU A 26 -21.39 26.05 18.06
C LEU A 26 -21.19 27.15 19.10
N ASN A 27 -20.05 27.82 19.00
CA ASN A 27 -19.66 28.88 19.90
C ASN A 27 -20.49 30.17 19.72
N ARG A 28 -21.02 30.43 18.51
CA ARG A 28 -21.85 31.61 18.24
C ARG A 28 -23.34 31.40 18.57
N PHE A 29 -23.87 30.19 18.41
CA PHE A 29 -25.32 29.97 18.40
C PHE A 29 -25.88 29.13 19.54
N ILE A 30 -25.08 28.25 20.16
CA ILE A 30 -25.64 27.21 21.04
C ILE A 30 -25.25 27.41 22.51
N LEU A 31 -24.04 27.91 22.79
CA LEU A 31 -23.41 27.73 24.10
C LEU A 31 -22.71 29.02 24.54
N GLU A 32 -23.47 30.07 24.84
CA GLU A 32 -22.94 31.23 25.56
C GLU A 32 -22.39 30.77 26.93
N ASN A 33 -21.13 31.11 27.23
CA ASN A 33 -20.49 31.00 28.56
C ASN A 33 -20.15 29.60 29.12
N GLN A 34 -19.61 28.66 28.34
CA GLN A 34 -18.89 27.51 28.94
C GLN A 34 -17.40 27.52 28.54
N ASP A 35 -16.53 27.42 29.55
CA ASP A 35 -15.08 27.62 29.41
C ASP A 35 -14.34 26.49 28.65
N ASN A 36 -15.00 25.39 28.30
CA ASN A 36 -14.33 24.18 27.80
C ASN A 36 -14.19 24.09 26.26
N TYR A 37 -14.69 25.05 25.48
CA TYR A 37 -14.71 24.96 24.00
C TYR A 37 -13.37 25.25 23.31
N PHE A 38 -12.36 25.76 24.03
CA PHE A 38 -11.01 25.91 23.47
C PHE A 38 -10.43 24.58 22.97
N VAL A 39 -10.89 23.45 23.52
CA VAL A 39 -10.49 22.09 23.08
C VAL A 39 -10.79 21.86 21.61
N LEU A 40 -11.90 22.39 21.08
CA LEU A 40 -12.24 22.24 19.66
C LEU A 40 -11.23 22.96 18.75
N TYR A 41 -10.74 24.13 19.18
CA TYR A 41 -9.70 24.88 18.46
C TYR A 41 -8.33 24.19 18.56
N ILE A 42 -8.02 23.56 19.70
CA ILE A 42 -6.84 22.68 19.82
C ILE A 42 -6.94 21.51 18.85
N LEU A 43 -8.09 20.83 18.79
CA LEU A 43 -8.31 19.73 17.83
C LEU A 43 -8.18 20.21 16.39
N CYS A 44 -8.75 21.37 16.04
CA CYS A 44 -8.55 21.98 14.71
C CYS A 44 -7.06 22.13 14.39
N THR A 45 -6.27 22.61 15.35
CA THR A 45 -4.83 22.85 15.21
C THR A 45 -4.03 21.55 15.01
N ILE A 46 -4.42 20.48 15.68
CA ILE A 46 -3.83 19.14 15.47
C ILE A 46 -4.16 18.63 14.06
N PHE A 47 -5.43 18.72 13.64
CA PHE A 47 -5.87 18.29 12.31
C PHE A 47 -5.22 19.11 11.19
N LEU A 48 -5.02 20.41 11.41
CA LEU A 48 -4.23 21.29 10.54
C LEU A 48 -2.82 20.73 10.37
N GLY A 49 -2.10 20.51 11.48
CA GLY A 49 -0.72 20.06 11.43
C GLY A 49 -0.55 18.69 10.78
N ILE A 50 -1.49 17.77 11.01
CA ILE A 50 -1.51 16.45 10.36
C ILE A 50 -1.87 16.57 8.88
N GLY A 51 -2.91 17.32 8.52
CA GLY A 51 -3.42 17.39 7.14
C GLY A 51 -2.51 18.18 6.19
N PHE A 52 -1.83 19.20 6.71
CA PHE A 52 -0.97 20.10 5.93
C PHE A 52 0.53 19.89 6.20
N TYR A 53 0.94 18.76 6.76
CA TYR A 53 2.35 18.49 7.12
C TYR A 53 3.35 18.70 5.98
N SER A 54 2.94 18.44 4.73
CA SER A 54 3.77 18.60 3.53
C SER A 54 3.68 19.98 2.88
N SER A 55 2.89 20.90 3.46
CA SER A 55 2.72 22.24 2.93
C SER A 55 3.86 23.17 3.33
N PRO A 56 4.12 24.25 2.59
CA PRO A 56 5.10 25.26 2.97
C PRO A 56 4.81 25.83 4.37
N ILE A 57 5.87 26.16 5.12
CA ILE A 57 5.78 26.68 6.49
C ILE A 57 4.88 27.93 6.58
N TRP A 58 4.92 28.79 5.57
CA TRP A 58 4.08 30.01 5.54
C TRP A 58 2.58 29.70 5.44
N VAL A 59 2.18 28.61 4.77
CA VAL A 59 0.78 28.14 4.71
C VAL A 59 0.34 27.66 6.09
N ILE A 60 1.19 26.87 6.75
CA ILE A 60 0.95 26.34 8.09
C ILE A 60 0.80 27.49 9.10
N PHE A 61 1.66 28.50 9.01
CA PHE A 61 1.59 29.70 9.84
C PHE A 61 0.30 30.48 9.58
N LEU A 62 -0.04 30.75 8.31
CA LEU A 62 -1.24 31.50 7.92
C LEU A 62 -2.52 30.83 8.46
N LEU A 63 -2.63 29.52 8.30
CA LEU A 63 -3.80 28.77 8.76
C LEU A 63 -3.84 28.66 10.29
N THR A 64 -2.70 28.54 10.96
CA THR A 64 -2.65 28.58 12.43
C THR A 64 -3.06 29.96 12.95
N PHE A 65 -2.58 31.03 12.31
CA PHE A 65 -2.96 32.39 12.62
C PHE A 65 -4.47 32.58 12.47
N LEU A 66 -5.07 32.10 11.38
CA LEU A 66 -6.52 32.11 11.18
C LEU A 66 -7.27 31.41 12.34
N VAL A 67 -6.84 30.21 12.74
CA VAL A 67 -7.45 29.49 13.88
C VAL A 67 -7.36 30.30 15.17
N VAL A 68 -6.21 30.92 15.44
CA VAL A 68 -5.98 31.74 16.63
C VAL A 68 -6.83 33.01 16.59
N THR A 69 -6.94 33.67 15.45
CA THR A 69 -7.84 34.81 15.23
C THR A 69 -9.29 34.42 15.49
N CYS A 70 -9.76 33.31 14.92
CA CYS A 70 -11.11 32.81 15.18
C CYS A 70 -11.31 32.53 16.67
N ARG A 71 -10.38 31.84 17.33
CA ARG A 71 -10.46 31.58 18.76
C ARG A 71 -10.56 32.87 19.56
N PHE A 72 -9.67 33.84 19.30
CA PHE A 72 -9.58 35.08 20.08
C PHE A 72 -10.83 35.95 19.96
N PHE A 73 -11.42 36.06 18.77
CA PHE A 73 -12.59 36.91 18.54
C PHE A 73 -13.91 36.22 18.89
N PHE A 74 -14.02 34.90 18.69
CA PHE A 74 -15.27 34.19 18.95
C PHE A 74 -15.36 33.66 20.38
N LEU A 75 -14.24 33.37 21.07
CA LEU A 75 -14.19 33.04 22.51
C LEU A 75 -13.47 34.16 23.28
N PRO A 76 -14.10 35.35 23.43
CA PRO A 76 -13.49 36.43 24.18
C PRO A 76 -13.46 36.09 25.67
N GLU A 77 -12.25 36.06 26.25
CA GLU A 77 -12.08 35.99 27.70
C GLU A 77 -12.21 37.41 28.30
N PRO A 78 -12.81 37.60 29.49
CA PRO A 78 -12.99 38.92 30.11
C PRO A 78 -11.68 39.71 30.31
N SER A 79 -10.55 39.02 30.44
CA SER A 79 -9.20 39.57 30.60
C SER A 79 -8.34 39.48 29.33
N ALA A 80 -8.95 39.24 28.17
CA ALA A 80 -8.23 39.10 26.91
C ALA A 80 -7.52 40.41 26.54
N SER A 81 -6.20 40.33 26.40
CA SER A 81 -5.34 41.43 25.98
C SER A 81 -4.48 41.01 24.79
N PHE A 82 -3.73 41.95 24.21
CA PHE A 82 -2.81 41.63 23.12
C PHE A 82 -1.77 40.58 23.52
N SER A 83 -1.32 40.57 24.78
CA SER A 83 -0.39 39.53 25.27
C SER A 83 -1.07 38.15 25.28
N THR A 84 -2.36 38.07 25.61
CA THR A 84 -3.15 36.82 25.52
C THR A 84 -3.17 36.28 24.09
N PHE A 85 -3.39 37.15 23.10
CA PHE A 85 -3.34 36.77 21.68
C PHE A 85 -1.98 36.20 21.29
N ILE A 86 -0.89 36.87 21.71
CA ILE A 86 0.47 36.41 21.42
C ILE A 86 0.76 35.05 22.07
N ILE A 87 0.36 34.85 23.33
CA ILE A 87 0.50 33.56 24.02
C ILE A 87 -0.24 32.46 23.24
N TYR A 88 -1.48 32.73 22.82
CA TYR A 88 -2.25 31.76 22.03
C TYR A 88 -1.58 31.44 20.70
N LEU A 89 -1.06 32.46 20.00
CA LEU A 89 -0.35 32.26 18.75
C LEU A 89 0.86 31.33 18.94
N PHE A 90 1.68 31.57 19.98
CA PHE A 90 2.82 30.70 20.28
C PHE A 90 2.40 29.27 20.67
N THR A 91 1.40 29.13 21.55
CA THR A 91 0.90 27.81 21.97
C THR A 91 0.37 27.00 20.79
N TYR A 92 -0.42 27.63 19.93
CA TYR A 92 -1.06 26.95 18.79
C TYR A 92 -0.03 26.64 17.71
N LEU A 93 0.93 27.54 17.44
CA LEU A 93 2.05 27.23 16.55
C LEU A 93 2.87 26.05 17.06
N LEU A 94 3.14 25.98 18.37
CA LEU A 94 3.85 24.84 18.95
C LEU A 94 3.09 23.53 18.72
N ILE A 95 1.77 23.51 18.96
CA ILE A 95 0.92 22.33 18.72
C ILE A 95 0.93 21.94 17.23
N THR A 96 0.78 22.93 16.33
CA THR A 96 0.83 22.70 14.89
C THR A 96 2.17 22.10 14.49
N PHE A 97 3.29 22.69 14.90
CA PHE A 97 4.63 22.21 14.54
C PHE A 97 4.93 20.83 15.09
N ILE A 98 4.51 20.51 16.33
CA ILE A 98 4.62 19.15 16.88
C ILE A 98 3.82 18.18 16.01
N SER A 99 2.60 18.53 15.64
CA SER A 99 1.72 17.69 14.80
C SER A 99 2.31 17.46 13.40
N VAL A 100 2.87 18.52 12.78
CA VAL A 100 3.58 18.44 11.49
C VAL A 100 4.82 17.56 11.60
N ALA A 101 5.63 17.74 12.64
CA ALA A 101 6.86 16.97 12.85
C ALA A 101 6.56 15.49 13.10
N PHE A 102 5.55 15.19 13.91
CA PHE A 102 5.07 13.83 14.14
C PHE A 102 4.61 13.17 12.83
N MET A 103 3.77 13.86 12.05
CA MET A 103 3.26 13.32 10.78
C MET A 103 4.39 13.10 9.76
N SER A 104 5.32 14.05 9.66
CA SER A 104 6.52 13.95 8.81
C SER A 104 7.40 12.76 9.22
N ARG A 105 7.54 12.49 10.52
CA ARG A 105 8.29 11.34 11.03
C ARG A 105 7.60 10.03 10.67
N VAL A 106 6.27 9.95 10.83
CA VAL A 106 5.48 8.77 10.45
C VAL A 106 5.65 8.48 8.96
N GLN A 107 5.53 9.48 8.08
CA GLN A 107 5.71 9.31 6.65
C GLN A 107 7.10 8.82 6.28
N ARG A 108 8.14 9.43 6.86
CA ARG A 108 9.52 9.00 6.62
C ARG A 108 9.74 7.52 6.97
N VAL A 109 9.19 7.08 8.11
CA VAL A 109 9.29 5.67 8.52
C VAL A 109 8.57 4.75 7.52
N LEU A 110 7.42 5.15 6.98
CA LEU A 110 6.70 4.37 5.96
C LEU A 110 7.49 4.30 4.64
N GLU A 111 8.05 5.43 4.20
CA GLU A 111 8.91 5.51 3.00
C GLU A 111 10.17 4.66 3.15
N ASP A 112 10.87 4.77 4.29
CA ASP A 112 12.06 3.99 4.61
C ASP A 112 11.75 2.48 4.63
N ASN A 113 10.62 2.07 5.22
CA ASN A 113 10.20 0.66 5.22
C ASN A 113 9.94 0.13 3.81
N LEU A 114 9.29 0.92 2.95
CA LEU A 114 9.07 0.54 1.55
C LEU A 114 10.39 0.50 0.78
N ALA A 115 11.30 1.45 1.01
CA ALA A 115 12.63 1.47 0.40
C ALA A 115 13.45 0.24 0.81
N LEU A 116 13.46 -0.11 2.09
CA LEU A 116 14.11 -1.33 2.59
C LEU A 116 13.51 -2.60 1.96
N THR A 117 12.18 -2.67 1.84
CA THR A 117 11.50 -3.78 1.17
C THR A 117 11.95 -3.91 -0.29
N LYS A 118 12.03 -2.80 -1.03
CA LYS A 118 12.53 -2.78 -2.41
C LYS A 118 14.00 -3.19 -2.50
N VAL A 119 14.84 -2.75 -1.56
CA VAL A 119 16.25 -3.14 -1.51
C VAL A 119 16.40 -4.64 -1.27
N LEU A 120 15.63 -5.22 -0.34
CA LEU A 120 15.62 -6.66 -0.09
C LEU A 120 15.15 -7.45 -1.32
N SER A 121 14.09 -6.98 -1.97
CA SER A 121 13.57 -7.56 -3.21
C SER A 121 14.63 -7.51 -4.33
N ASN A 122 15.26 -6.36 -4.55
CA ASN A 122 16.33 -6.22 -5.55
C ASN A 122 17.56 -7.08 -5.21
N ALA A 123 17.93 -7.22 -3.93
CA ALA A 123 19.05 -8.06 -3.51
C ALA A 123 18.76 -9.54 -3.79
N LEU A 124 17.51 -9.98 -3.57
CA LEU A 124 17.07 -11.32 -3.95
C LEU A 124 17.14 -11.50 -5.47
N ASP A 125 16.56 -10.55 -6.22
CA ASP A 125 16.53 -10.58 -7.69
C ASP A 125 17.96 -10.63 -8.28
N SER A 126 18.96 -10.05 -7.61
CA SER A 126 20.35 -10.09 -8.07
C SER A 126 21.01 -11.47 -7.99
N ARG A 127 20.50 -12.37 -7.14
CA ARG A 127 21.02 -13.74 -6.98
C ARG A 127 20.42 -14.72 -7.98
N ASP A 128 19.27 -14.38 -8.54
CA ASP A 128 18.60 -15.19 -9.55
C ASP A 128 18.80 -14.49 -10.89
N SER A 129 19.72 -15.04 -11.71
CA SER A 129 20.14 -14.50 -13.02
C SER A 129 18.97 -14.25 -13.99
N TYR A 130 17.79 -14.74 -13.64
CA TYR A 130 16.51 -14.61 -14.32
C TYR A 130 15.73 -13.31 -14.02
N THR A 131 15.99 -12.61 -12.90
CA THR A 131 14.95 -11.79 -12.23
C THR A 131 15.18 -10.29 -12.16
N MET A 132 16.04 -9.68 -12.98
CA MET A 132 16.23 -8.23 -12.92
C MET A 132 14.91 -7.49 -13.22
N HIS A 133 14.25 -6.98 -12.16
CA HIS A 133 12.92 -6.35 -12.13
C HIS A 133 11.68 -7.27 -12.10
N HIS A 134 11.84 -8.59 -11.99
CA HIS A 134 10.70 -9.53 -11.93
C HIS A 134 9.75 -9.21 -10.77
N SER A 135 10.27 -9.18 -9.54
CA SER A 135 9.47 -8.90 -8.35
C SER A 135 8.75 -7.55 -8.42
N LYS A 136 9.41 -6.55 -9.03
CA LYS A 136 8.82 -5.22 -9.28
C LYS A 136 7.68 -5.25 -10.30
N ASN A 137 7.82 -6.02 -11.37
CA ASN A 137 6.77 -6.17 -12.37
C ASN A 137 5.57 -6.93 -11.83
N VAL A 138 5.81 -8.03 -11.12
CA VAL A 138 4.76 -8.81 -10.43
C VAL A 138 3.97 -7.91 -9.48
N ALA A 139 4.65 -7.14 -8.63
CA ALA A 139 4.01 -6.18 -7.73
C ALA A 139 3.16 -5.13 -8.48
N LYS A 140 3.67 -4.61 -9.61
CA LYS A 140 2.98 -3.64 -10.45
C LYS A 140 1.71 -4.22 -11.09
N TYR A 141 1.79 -5.38 -11.72
CA TYR A 141 0.64 -6.02 -12.36
C TYR A 141 -0.40 -6.46 -11.34
N ALA A 142 0.03 -7.05 -10.22
CA ALA A 142 -0.86 -7.46 -9.14
C ALA A 142 -1.64 -6.26 -8.56
N MET A 143 -0.98 -5.12 -8.38
CA MET A 143 -1.63 -3.87 -7.94
C MET A 143 -2.67 -3.38 -8.96
N LYS A 144 -2.34 -3.36 -10.26
CA LYS A 144 -3.30 -2.98 -11.31
C LYS A 144 -4.53 -3.89 -11.35
N ILE A 145 -4.33 -5.20 -11.20
CA ILE A 145 -5.43 -6.17 -11.12
C ILE A 145 -6.32 -5.85 -9.90
N ALA A 146 -5.71 -5.62 -8.73
CA ALA A 146 -6.43 -5.28 -7.50
C ALA A 146 -7.26 -3.98 -7.64
N GLU A 147 -6.69 -2.95 -8.26
CA GLU A 147 -7.37 -1.69 -8.57
C GLU A 147 -8.55 -1.92 -9.52
N LYS A 148 -8.36 -2.73 -10.56
CA LYS A 148 -9.44 -3.09 -11.50
C LYS A 148 -10.59 -3.84 -10.84
N MET A 149 -10.27 -4.66 -9.84
CA MET A 149 -11.25 -5.34 -8.99
C MET A 149 -11.90 -4.42 -7.94
N ASN A 150 -11.61 -3.11 -7.96
CA ASN A 150 -12.10 -2.11 -7.00
C ASN A 150 -11.78 -2.46 -5.54
N LEU A 151 -10.63 -3.10 -5.30
CA LEU A 151 -10.22 -3.40 -3.94
C LEU A 151 -9.86 -2.12 -3.18
N PRO A 152 -10.08 -2.07 -1.85
CA PRO A 152 -9.62 -0.96 -1.02
C PRO A 152 -8.12 -0.70 -1.18
N HIS A 153 -7.73 0.58 -1.23
CA HIS A 153 -6.33 0.99 -1.41
C HIS A 153 -5.33 0.29 -0.47
N TYR A 154 -5.71 0.04 0.79
CA TYR A 154 -4.85 -0.68 1.74
C TYR A 154 -4.55 -2.13 1.30
N LEU A 155 -5.46 -2.80 0.59
CA LEU A 155 -5.22 -4.12 0.02
C LEU A 155 -4.30 -4.02 -1.21
N CYS A 156 -4.44 -2.98 -2.03
CA CYS A 156 -3.52 -2.73 -3.14
C CYS A 156 -2.08 -2.54 -2.63
N GLU A 157 -1.88 -1.78 -1.54
CA GLU A 157 -0.58 -1.64 -0.87
C GLU A 157 -0.04 -2.97 -0.36
N VAL A 158 -0.89 -3.79 0.28
CA VAL A 158 -0.54 -5.15 0.74
C VAL A 158 -0.11 -6.04 -0.42
N ILE A 159 -0.85 -6.03 -1.53
CA ILE A 159 -0.57 -6.82 -2.73
C ILE A 159 0.73 -6.36 -3.38
N HIS A 160 0.98 -5.06 -3.43
CA HIS A 160 2.23 -4.51 -3.95
C HIS A 160 3.43 -4.94 -3.09
N ILE A 161 3.36 -4.82 -1.75
CA ILE A 161 4.43 -5.26 -0.85
C ILE A 161 4.62 -6.78 -0.93
N GLY A 162 3.53 -7.56 -0.93
CA GLY A 162 3.59 -9.01 -1.04
C GLY A 162 4.15 -9.47 -2.38
N GLY A 163 3.81 -8.79 -3.49
CA GLY A 163 4.39 -9.06 -4.80
C GLY A 163 5.89 -8.80 -4.86
N LEU A 164 6.40 -7.77 -4.16
CA LEU A 164 7.85 -7.55 -4.06
C LEU A 164 8.58 -8.65 -3.26
N LEU A 165 7.89 -9.28 -2.31
CA LEU A 165 8.47 -10.23 -1.37
C LEU A 165 8.07 -11.69 -1.63
N HIS A 166 7.23 -11.97 -2.63
CA HIS A 166 6.62 -13.30 -2.84
C HIS A 166 7.67 -14.41 -2.88
N ASP A 167 8.81 -14.10 -3.50
CA ASP A 167 9.93 -15.02 -3.72
C ASP A 167 11.04 -14.94 -2.67
N ILE A 168 10.90 -14.16 -1.59
CA ILE A 168 11.97 -13.89 -0.60
C ILE A 168 12.63 -15.16 -0.03
N GLY A 169 11.90 -16.28 0.03
CA GLY A 169 12.42 -17.56 0.48
C GLY A 169 13.43 -18.21 -0.46
N LYS A 170 13.58 -17.75 -1.71
CA LYS A 170 14.64 -18.20 -2.64
C LYS A 170 16.03 -17.96 -2.07
N ILE A 171 16.20 -17.02 -1.12
CA ILE A 171 17.47 -16.84 -0.40
C ILE A 171 17.98 -18.12 0.28
N GLY A 172 17.05 -18.99 0.71
CA GLY A 172 17.34 -20.27 1.35
C GLY A 172 17.45 -21.44 0.39
N ILE A 173 17.45 -21.21 -0.93
CA ILE A 173 17.62 -22.24 -1.96
C ILE A 173 19.07 -22.21 -2.48
N PRO A 174 19.74 -23.37 -2.64
CA PRO A 174 21.09 -23.41 -3.18
C PRO A 174 21.19 -22.81 -4.59
N GLU A 175 22.23 -22.02 -4.81
CA GLU A 175 22.43 -21.26 -6.06
C GLU A 175 22.59 -22.16 -7.28
N HIS A 176 23.27 -23.31 -7.14
CA HIS A 176 23.43 -24.28 -8.22
C HIS A 176 22.10 -24.93 -8.67
N ILE A 177 21.05 -24.86 -7.85
CA ILE A 177 19.69 -25.31 -8.21
C ILE A 177 18.91 -24.19 -8.88
N LEU A 178 18.99 -22.96 -8.36
CA LEU A 178 18.33 -21.79 -8.95
C LEU A 178 18.85 -21.48 -10.35
N THR A 179 20.16 -21.59 -10.55
CA THR A 179 20.85 -21.25 -11.80
C THR A 179 21.08 -22.44 -12.73
N LYS A 180 20.50 -23.61 -12.41
CA LYS A 180 20.73 -24.85 -13.16
C LYS A 180 20.27 -24.71 -14.62
N PRO A 181 21.15 -24.92 -15.61
CA PRO A 181 20.73 -24.96 -17.01
C PRO A 181 19.96 -26.26 -17.28
N GLY A 182 18.66 -26.15 -17.57
CA GLY A 182 17.81 -27.27 -18.00
C GLY A 182 16.75 -27.68 -16.98
N LYS A 183 16.25 -28.91 -17.11
CA LYS A 183 15.16 -29.42 -16.26
C LYS A 183 15.69 -29.78 -14.88
N LEU A 184 14.91 -29.40 -13.86
CA LEU A 184 15.12 -29.82 -12.48
C LEU A 184 14.70 -31.28 -12.31
N THR A 185 15.41 -32.00 -11.46
CA THR A 185 14.97 -33.29 -10.93
C THR A 185 13.79 -33.08 -9.97
N GLU A 186 13.03 -34.14 -9.70
CA GLU A 186 11.93 -34.09 -8.73
C GLU A 186 12.38 -33.65 -7.33
N GLN A 187 13.59 -34.01 -6.91
CA GLN A 187 14.14 -33.62 -5.63
C GLN A 187 14.51 -32.13 -5.59
N GLU A 188 15.16 -31.62 -6.65
CA GLU A 188 15.48 -30.20 -6.80
C GLU A 188 14.20 -29.35 -6.88
N TYR A 189 13.18 -29.84 -7.60
CA TYR A 189 11.90 -29.15 -7.70
C TYR A 189 11.17 -29.11 -6.35
N LYS A 190 11.16 -30.23 -5.59
CA LYS A 190 10.65 -30.24 -4.21
C LYS A 190 11.38 -29.24 -3.32
N LEU A 191 12.69 -29.07 -3.50
CA LEU A 191 13.45 -28.08 -2.74
C LEU A 191 13.06 -26.66 -3.13
N ILE A 192 12.91 -26.35 -4.42
CA ILE A 192 12.45 -25.03 -4.88
C ILE A 192 11.09 -24.69 -4.30
N LYS A 193 10.14 -25.64 -4.27
CA LYS A 193 8.82 -25.42 -3.66
C LYS A 193 8.87 -24.95 -2.20
N THR A 194 9.96 -25.22 -1.48
CA THR A 194 10.12 -24.77 -0.09
C THR A 194 10.36 -23.27 0.05
N HIS A 195 10.58 -22.51 -1.04
CA HIS A 195 10.75 -21.06 -0.94
C HIS A 195 9.51 -20.37 -0.36
N THR A 196 8.29 -20.89 -0.59
CA THR A 196 7.07 -20.31 -0.01
C THR A 196 7.08 -20.40 1.52
N THR A 197 7.37 -21.58 2.06
CA THR A 197 7.43 -21.81 3.52
C THR A 197 8.64 -21.14 4.15
N LYS A 198 9.82 -21.20 3.52
CA LYS A 198 11.02 -20.47 3.97
C LYS A 198 10.79 -18.96 3.97
N GLY A 199 10.15 -18.44 2.92
CA GLY A 199 9.83 -17.01 2.80
C GLY A 199 8.92 -16.56 3.93
N PHE A 200 7.84 -17.31 4.18
CA PHE A 200 6.96 -17.08 5.33
C PHE A 200 7.74 -17.06 6.65
N GLU A 201 8.60 -18.05 6.89
CA GLU A 201 9.40 -18.14 8.12
C GLU A 201 10.36 -16.95 8.30
N ILE A 202 10.91 -16.41 7.22
CA ILE A 202 11.80 -15.23 7.26
C ILE A 202 11.00 -13.98 7.67
N ILE A 203 9.84 -13.73 7.06
CA ILE A 203 9.15 -12.45 7.20
C ILE A 203 8.06 -12.42 8.28
N LYS A 204 7.64 -13.58 8.84
CA LYS A 204 6.57 -13.67 9.87
C LYS A 204 6.84 -12.88 11.15
N HIS A 205 8.10 -12.54 11.41
CA HIS A 205 8.51 -11.79 12.59
C HIS A 205 8.21 -10.29 12.48
N VAL A 206 7.97 -9.77 11.27
CA VAL A 206 7.60 -8.38 11.05
C VAL A 206 6.16 -8.16 11.53
N ARG A 207 6.00 -7.46 12.65
CA ARG A 207 4.69 -7.23 13.30
C ARG A 207 3.65 -6.64 12.35
N HIS A 208 4.06 -5.77 11.43
CA HIS A 208 3.16 -5.14 10.47
C HIS A 208 2.59 -6.11 9.42
N TYR A 209 3.29 -7.22 9.14
CA TYR A 209 2.88 -8.21 8.14
C TYR A 209 1.90 -9.24 8.71
N LYS A 210 1.85 -9.38 10.03
CA LYS A 210 0.88 -10.24 10.71
C LYS A 210 -0.53 -9.76 10.41
N ASN A 211 -1.38 -10.67 9.94
CA ASN A 211 -2.78 -10.42 9.60
C ASN A 211 -3.00 -9.33 8.52
N SER A 212 -1.97 -8.96 7.75
CA SER A 212 -2.12 -7.98 6.66
C SER A 212 -2.49 -8.63 5.33
N GLY A 213 -2.18 -9.92 5.15
CA GLY A 213 -2.26 -10.64 3.86
C GLY A 213 -0.90 -10.81 3.16
N ILE A 214 0.15 -10.10 3.61
CA ILE A 214 1.51 -10.22 3.02
C ILE A 214 2.07 -11.62 3.23
N LEU A 215 1.91 -12.19 4.43
CA LEU A 215 2.36 -13.54 4.74
C LEU A 215 1.64 -14.60 3.90
N ASP A 216 0.35 -14.38 3.63
CA ASP A 216 -0.47 -15.27 2.80
C ASP A 216 -0.02 -15.24 1.34
N ILE A 217 0.36 -14.08 0.81
CA ILE A 217 0.94 -13.96 -0.54
C ILE A 217 2.21 -14.81 -0.64
N VAL A 218 3.18 -14.59 0.26
CA VAL A 218 4.46 -15.32 0.23
C VAL A 218 4.24 -16.84 0.37
N LEU A 219 3.30 -17.24 1.22
CA LEU A 219 3.06 -18.66 1.48
C LEU A 219 2.24 -19.36 0.39
N TYR A 220 1.28 -18.67 -0.24
CA TYR A 220 0.25 -19.30 -1.08
C TYR A 220 0.19 -18.82 -2.54
N HIS A 221 1.10 -17.96 -3.01
CA HIS A 221 1.08 -17.48 -4.41
C HIS A 221 1.29 -18.59 -5.46
N HIS A 222 1.71 -19.79 -5.06
CA HIS A 222 1.75 -20.98 -5.91
C HIS A 222 0.65 -22.02 -5.63
N GLU A 223 -0.33 -21.68 -4.80
CA GLU A 223 -1.57 -22.44 -4.75
C GLU A 223 -2.33 -22.26 -6.05
N ARG A 224 -3.04 -23.31 -6.47
CA ARG A 224 -3.80 -23.34 -7.73
C ARG A 224 -5.27 -23.45 -7.42
N PHE A 225 -6.10 -22.74 -8.18
CA PHE A 225 -7.55 -22.74 -7.96
C PHE A 225 -8.18 -24.16 -7.99
N ASP A 226 -7.58 -25.09 -8.73
CA ASP A 226 -7.95 -26.50 -8.82
C ASP A 226 -7.48 -27.39 -7.66
N GLY A 227 -6.70 -26.87 -6.70
CA GLY A 227 -6.16 -27.61 -5.54
C GLY A 227 -4.88 -28.38 -5.84
N LYS A 228 -4.29 -28.26 -7.04
CA LYS A 228 -3.04 -28.97 -7.42
C LYS A 228 -1.77 -28.15 -7.12
N GLY A 229 -1.93 -27.04 -6.40
CA GLY A 229 -0.85 -26.14 -6.03
C GLY A 229 -0.06 -26.62 -4.81
N TYR A 230 0.75 -25.73 -4.27
CA TYR A 230 1.56 -25.96 -3.07
C TYR A 230 1.68 -24.66 -2.27
N PRO A 231 1.98 -24.71 -0.96
CA PRO A 231 2.44 -25.87 -0.16
C PRO A 231 1.34 -26.71 0.51
N LYS A 232 0.09 -26.26 0.54
CA LYS A 232 -1.02 -26.90 1.24
C LYS A 232 -2.04 -27.57 0.32
N GLY A 233 -2.06 -27.20 -0.97
CA GLY A 233 -3.05 -27.74 -1.92
C GLY A 233 -4.44 -27.16 -1.68
N LEU A 234 -4.51 -25.89 -1.27
CA LEU A 234 -5.76 -25.18 -1.05
C LEU A 234 -6.54 -25.06 -2.37
N LYS A 235 -7.86 -25.12 -2.31
CA LYS A 235 -8.71 -25.12 -3.51
C LYS A 235 -9.68 -23.93 -3.52
N GLY A 236 -9.85 -23.34 -4.70
CA GLY A 236 -10.82 -22.28 -4.94
C GLY A 236 -10.62 -21.06 -4.02
N GLU A 237 -11.65 -20.74 -3.26
CA GLU A 237 -11.67 -19.58 -2.35
C GLU A 237 -10.99 -19.82 -1.00
N GLU A 238 -10.54 -21.05 -0.71
CA GLU A 238 -9.67 -21.32 0.44
C GLU A 238 -8.32 -20.60 0.30
N ILE A 239 -7.92 -20.31 -0.95
CA ILE A 239 -6.73 -19.53 -1.25
C ILE A 239 -7.04 -18.05 -1.00
N PRO A 240 -6.28 -17.34 -0.16
CA PRO A 240 -6.49 -15.92 0.07
C PRO A 240 -6.49 -15.13 -1.25
N LEU A 241 -7.46 -14.23 -1.43
CA LEU A 241 -7.63 -13.45 -2.68
C LEU A 241 -6.33 -12.75 -3.09
N VAL A 242 -5.61 -12.18 -2.12
CA VAL A 242 -4.34 -11.50 -2.35
C VAL A 242 -3.29 -12.41 -3.00
N ALA A 243 -3.25 -13.70 -2.63
CA ALA A 243 -2.36 -14.69 -3.23
C ALA A 243 -2.83 -15.10 -4.64
N ARG A 244 -4.14 -15.24 -4.85
CA ARG A 244 -4.74 -15.52 -6.18
C ARG A 244 -4.41 -14.42 -7.19
N ILE A 245 -4.42 -13.16 -6.76
CA ILE A 245 -4.03 -12.00 -7.59
C ILE A 245 -2.55 -12.08 -7.97
N VAL A 246 -1.67 -12.33 -7.00
CA VAL A 246 -0.23 -12.41 -7.24
C VAL A 246 0.13 -13.61 -8.13
N ALA A 247 -0.56 -14.75 -8.00
CA ALA A 247 -0.35 -15.93 -8.84
C ALA A 247 -0.53 -15.64 -10.34
N VAL A 248 -1.55 -14.84 -10.70
CA VAL A 248 -1.78 -14.42 -12.09
C VAL A 248 -0.69 -13.46 -12.56
N ALA A 249 -0.35 -12.46 -11.74
CA ALA A 249 0.68 -11.47 -12.06
C ALA A 249 2.08 -12.10 -12.23
N ASP A 250 2.44 -13.03 -11.34
CA ASP A 250 3.68 -13.81 -11.41
C ASP A 250 3.76 -14.64 -12.69
N SER A 251 2.69 -15.40 -12.98
CA SER A 251 2.64 -16.21 -14.20
C SER A 251 2.71 -15.37 -15.48
N PHE A 252 2.09 -14.18 -15.49
CA PHE A 252 2.17 -13.26 -16.61
C PHE A 252 3.60 -12.76 -16.82
N ASP A 253 4.25 -12.20 -15.78
CA ASP A 253 5.61 -11.67 -15.90
C ASP A 253 6.62 -12.77 -16.26
N ALA A 254 6.41 -13.97 -15.72
CA ALA A 254 7.15 -15.19 -16.04
C ALA A 254 7.08 -15.55 -17.53
N MET A 255 5.94 -15.36 -18.18
CA MET A 255 5.72 -15.66 -19.59
C MET A 255 6.15 -14.53 -20.53
N SER A 256 6.03 -13.28 -20.08
CA SER A 256 6.37 -12.09 -20.89
C SER A 256 7.86 -11.73 -20.88
N SER A 257 8.62 -12.20 -19.89
CA SER A 257 10.06 -11.92 -19.79
C SER A 257 10.90 -12.81 -20.72
N LYS A 258 12.02 -12.26 -21.24
CA LYS A 258 13.09 -13.03 -21.89
C LYS A 258 13.73 -13.99 -20.89
N ARG A 259 13.16 -15.18 -20.71
CA ARG A 259 13.89 -16.26 -20.02
C ARG A 259 15.10 -16.61 -20.88
N VAL A 260 16.29 -16.76 -20.28
CA VAL A 260 17.54 -17.15 -20.97
C VAL A 260 17.39 -18.41 -21.84
N TYR A 261 16.36 -19.23 -21.59
CA TYR A 261 16.05 -20.47 -22.30
C TYR A 261 14.74 -20.45 -23.14
N ARG A 262 14.02 -19.32 -23.23
CA ARG A 262 12.74 -19.22 -23.96
C ARG A 262 12.65 -17.91 -24.75
N LYS A 263 12.29 -17.98 -26.04
CA LYS A 263 11.89 -16.79 -26.80
C LYS A 263 10.65 -16.17 -26.14
N GLU A 264 10.55 -14.85 -26.10
CA GLU A 264 9.34 -14.14 -25.66
C GLU A 264 8.13 -14.70 -26.41
N LEU A 265 7.08 -15.05 -25.66
CA LEU A 265 5.80 -15.39 -26.26
C LEU A 265 5.13 -14.09 -26.74
N GLN A 266 4.40 -14.16 -27.85
CA GLN A 266 3.56 -13.04 -28.26
C GLN A 266 2.51 -12.79 -27.19
N LEU A 267 2.17 -11.51 -26.96
CA LEU A 267 1.25 -11.11 -25.90
C LEU A 267 -0.09 -11.86 -26.03
N GLU A 268 -0.58 -12.02 -27.25
CA GLU A 268 -1.80 -12.76 -27.57
C GLU A 268 -1.75 -14.19 -27.05
N THR A 269 -0.63 -14.89 -27.26
CA THR A 269 -0.41 -16.26 -26.77
C THR A 269 -0.38 -16.31 -25.23
N ILE A 270 0.21 -15.31 -24.58
CA ILE A 270 0.25 -15.24 -23.11
C ILE A 270 -1.16 -15.02 -22.54
N LEU A 271 -1.92 -14.10 -23.14
CA LEU A 271 -3.29 -13.83 -22.73
C LEU A 271 -4.20 -15.04 -22.93
N GLU A 272 -4.02 -15.77 -24.04
CA GLU A 272 -4.73 -17.02 -24.32
C GLU A 272 -4.38 -18.12 -23.32
N GLU A 273 -3.10 -18.32 -22.99
CA GLU A 273 -2.66 -19.29 -21.98
C GLU A 273 -3.26 -18.98 -20.58
N ILE A 274 -3.29 -17.70 -20.17
CA ILE A 274 -3.92 -17.29 -18.90
C ILE A 274 -5.43 -17.57 -18.93
N LYS A 275 -6.09 -17.30 -20.06
CA LYS A 275 -7.52 -17.55 -20.26
C LYS A 275 -7.85 -19.04 -20.23
N ASP A 276 -7.04 -19.89 -20.85
CA ASP A 276 -7.24 -21.36 -20.90
C ASP A 276 -7.05 -22.05 -19.55
N ASN A 277 -6.29 -21.40 -18.66
CA ASN A 277 -6.06 -21.83 -17.28
C ASN A 277 -7.04 -21.21 -16.28
N LYS A 278 -8.02 -20.42 -16.73
CA LYS A 278 -9.11 -19.88 -15.92
C LYS A 278 -9.93 -21.01 -15.27
N GLY A 279 -10.11 -20.94 -13.95
CA GLY A 279 -10.80 -21.97 -13.15
C GLY A 279 -9.98 -23.25 -12.91
N LYS A 280 -8.78 -23.35 -13.50
CA LYS A 280 -7.81 -24.44 -13.24
C LYS A 280 -6.68 -23.89 -12.37
N GLN A 281 -5.70 -23.24 -12.97
CA GLN A 281 -4.60 -22.62 -12.22
C GLN A 281 -5.06 -21.34 -11.52
N PHE A 282 -5.85 -20.54 -12.23
CA PHE A 282 -6.17 -19.18 -11.82
C PHE A 282 -7.63 -19.02 -11.44
N ASP A 283 -7.88 -18.10 -10.52
CA ASP A 283 -9.22 -17.67 -10.16
C ASP A 283 -9.92 -16.99 -11.35
N PRO A 284 -11.12 -17.45 -11.73
CA PRO A 284 -11.94 -16.83 -12.76
C PRO A 284 -12.08 -15.30 -12.66
N LEU A 285 -12.35 -14.78 -11.46
CA LEU A 285 -12.60 -13.36 -11.23
C LEU A 285 -11.33 -12.52 -11.42
N VAL A 286 -10.19 -13.06 -10.99
CA VAL A 286 -8.89 -12.40 -11.13
C VAL A 286 -8.47 -12.37 -12.59
N VAL A 287 -8.67 -13.48 -13.33
CA VAL A 287 -8.37 -13.54 -14.77
C VAL A 287 -9.21 -12.52 -15.55
N ASP A 288 -10.50 -12.39 -15.25
CA ASP A 288 -11.37 -11.43 -15.95
C ASP A 288 -10.92 -9.99 -15.72
N ALA A 289 -10.58 -9.63 -14.47
CA ALA A 289 -10.01 -8.33 -14.15
C ALA A 289 -8.66 -8.12 -14.88
N PHE A 290 -7.78 -9.11 -14.87
CA PHE A 290 -6.49 -9.04 -15.56
C PHE A 290 -6.64 -8.82 -17.07
N LEU A 291 -7.47 -9.60 -17.76
CA LEU A 291 -7.68 -9.49 -19.21
C LEU A 291 -8.28 -8.12 -19.59
N SER A 292 -9.16 -7.58 -18.75
CA SER A 292 -9.77 -6.25 -19.00
C SER A 292 -8.75 -5.10 -18.99
N LEU A 293 -7.59 -5.26 -18.33
CA LEU A 293 -6.53 -4.25 -18.35
C LEU A 293 -5.96 -4.04 -19.77
N PHE A 294 -5.91 -5.11 -20.58
CA PHE A 294 -5.35 -5.04 -21.93
C PHE A 294 -6.37 -4.59 -22.96
N VAL A 295 -7.66 -4.91 -22.76
CA VAL A 295 -8.74 -4.41 -23.62
C VAL A 295 -8.83 -2.88 -23.56
N GLU A 296 -8.61 -2.28 -22.38
CA GLU A 296 -8.63 -0.82 -22.20
C GLU A 296 -7.43 -0.10 -22.84
N ASP A 297 -6.25 -0.71 -22.84
CA ASP A 297 -5.05 -0.14 -23.48
C ASP A 297 -5.19 -0.14 -25.02
N PHE A 298 -5.86 -1.15 -25.62
CA PHE A 298 -6.18 -1.16 -27.05
C PHE A 298 -7.15 -0.05 -27.49
N HIS A 299 -8.00 0.46 -26.59
CA HIS A 299 -8.90 1.57 -26.90
C HIS A 299 -8.19 2.94 -26.81
N LYS A 300 -7.26 3.11 -25.86
CA LYS A 300 -6.50 4.36 -25.72
C LYS A 300 -5.49 4.61 -26.85
N GLU A 301 -4.89 3.56 -27.41
CA GLU A 301 -4.03 3.71 -28.59
C GLU A 301 -4.82 4.04 -29.87
N LYS A 302 -6.09 3.64 -29.97
CA LYS A 302 -6.96 3.98 -31.11
C LYS A 302 -7.59 5.38 -31.03
N GLU A 303 -7.80 5.92 -29.83
CA GLU A 303 -8.32 7.28 -29.64
C GLU A 303 -7.22 8.36 -29.65
N GLY A 304 -5.95 7.95 -29.65
CA GLY A 304 -4.77 8.82 -29.77
C GLY A 304 -4.14 8.89 -31.17
N LEU A 305 -4.84 8.40 -32.20
CA LEU A 305 -4.46 8.44 -33.62
C LEU A 305 -5.41 9.33 -34.43
#